data_AF-A0A090T6N7-F1
#
_entry.id   AF-A0A090T6N7-F1
#
_cell.length_a   1.000
_cell.length_b   1.000
_cell.length_c   1.000
_cell.angle_alpha   90.00
_cell.angle_beta   90.00
_cell.angle_gamma   90.00
#
_symmetry.space_group_name_H-M   'P 1'
#
loop_
_entity.id
_entity.type
_entity.pdbx_description
1 polymer ?
#
loop_
_entity_poly.entity_id
_entity_poly.type
_entity_poly.pdbx_seq_one_letter_code
_entity_poly.pdbx_strand_id
1 'polypeptide(L)'
;MFKNLNDATEKPQVWSAYTADLLWTDAHIAKQMLAFHLNPDIEAASRSFSFIDESVDWLVNEFGLNASSKPSTLVAVQGFILNG
;
A
#
# COMPACT_ATOMS: atom_id res chain seq x y z
N MET A 1 2.60 -8.35 27.95
CA MET A 1 3.53 -9.50 27.85
C MET A 1 4.53 -9.14 26.75
N PHE A 2 5.84 -9.26 27.01
CA PHE A 2 7.00 -8.80 26.22
C PHE A 2 7.40 -7.29 26.28
N LYS A 3 7.57 -6.71 27.48
CA LYS A 3 8.07 -5.33 27.67
C LYS A 3 9.33 -5.02 26.85
N ASN A 4 10.33 -5.92 26.90
CA ASN A 4 11.60 -5.71 26.20
C ASN A 4 11.46 -5.66 24.66
N LEU A 5 10.46 -6.35 24.08
CA LEU A 5 10.19 -6.27 22.64
C LEU A 5 9.43 -5.00 22.29
N ASN A 6 8.51 -4.56 23.16
CA ASN A 6 7.76 -3.32 22.95
C ASN A 6 8.71 -2.11 22.96
N ASP A 7 9.64 -2.04 23.92
CA ASP A 7 10.60 -0.95 24.02
C ASP A 7 11.58 -0.95 22.82
N ALA A 8 11.97 -2.13 22.33
CA ALA A 8 12.87 -2.27 21.18
C ALA A 8 12.19 -2.02 19.81
N THR A 9 10.87 -2.12 19.74
CA THR A 9 10.08 -1.91 18.50
C THR A 9 9.28 -0.61 18.51
N GLU A 10 9.41 0.18 19.57
CA GLU A 10 8.77 1.49 19.67
C GLU A 10 9.25 2.39 18.53
N LYS A 11 8.29 3.00 17.81
CA LYS A 11 8.60 3.87 16.69
C LYS A 11 9.31 5.11 17.22
N PRO A 12 10.54 5.42 16.77
CA PRO A 12 11.26 6.56 17.32
C PRO A 12 10.53 7.87 17.03
N GLN A 13 10.65 8.86 17.92
CA GLN A 13 9.85 10.08 17.90
C GLN A 13 9.87 10.83 16.56
N VAL A 14 10.99 10.86 15.85
CA VAL A 14 11.08 11.54 14.53
C VAL A 14 10.29 10.83 13.43
N TRP A 15 9.94 9.56 13.63
CA TRP A 15 9.07 8.79 12.73
C TRP A 15 7.71 8.48 13.36
N SER A 16 7.40 8.97 14.57
CA SER A 16 6.16 8.63 15.28
C SER A 16 4.91 9.21 14.59
N ALA A 17 5.06 10.35 13.93
CA ALA A 17 3.98 11.01 13.20
C ALA A 17 3.55 10.20 11.97
N TYR A 18 2.24 10.11 11.76
CA TYR A 18 1.65 9.62 10.52
C TYR A 18 1.40 10.81 9.60
N THR A 19 2.07 10.86 8.46
CA THR A 19 2.05 12.00 7.53
C THR A 19 1.43 11.65 6.17
N ALA A 20 0.76 10.49 6.05
CA ALA A 20 0.21 10.05 4.78
C ALA A 20 -0.90 11.00 4.27
N ASP A 21 -1.61 11.68 5.17
CA ASP A 21 -2.62 12.68 4.79
C ASP A 21 -2.02 13.79 3.94
N LEU A 22 -0.81 14.27 4.27
CA LEU A 22 -0.12 15.30 3.48
C LEU A 22 0.23 14.80 2.07
N LEU A 23 0.54 13.52 1.92
CA LEU A 23 0.88 12.93 0.62
C LEU A 23 -0.31 12.90 -0.35
N TRP A 24 -1.53 12.78 0.18
CA TRP A 24 -2.75 12.65 -0.64
C TRP A 24 -3.60 13.93 -0.71
N THR A 25 -3.47 14.84 0.24
CA THR A 25 -4.25 16.09 0.28
C THR A 25 -3.58 17.26 -0.43
N ASP A 26 -2.25 17.24 -0.57
CA ASP A 26 -1.56 18.18 -1.46
C ASP A 26 -1.67 17.72 -2.91
N ALA A 27 -2.29 18.54 -3.76
CA ALA A 27 -2.58 18.18 -5.16
C ALA A 27 -1.30 17.90 -5.99
N HIS A 28 -0.20 18.59 -5.71
CA HIS A 28 1.06 18.37 -6.43
C HIS A 28 1.66 17.03 -6.03
N ILE A 29 1.76 16.77 -4.73
CA ILE A 29 2.33 15.52 -4.19
C ILE A 29 1.44 14.33 -4.59
N ALA A 30 0.13 14.44 -4.44
CA ALA A 30 -0.82 13.37 -4.77
C ALA A 30 -0.74 12.95 -6.25
N LYS A 31 -0.59 13.92 -7.16
CA LYS A 31 -0.42 13.63 -8.60
C LYS A 31 0.85 12.83 -8.87
N GLN A 32 1.96 13.21 -8.24
CA GLN A 32 3.22 12.48 -8.39
C GLN A 32 3.12 11.08 -7.78
N MET A 33 2.54 10.97 -6.57
CA MET A 33 2.30 9.70 -5.91
C MET A 33 1.48 8.75 -6.77
N LEU A 34 0.40 9.23 -7.40
CA LEU A 34 -0.39 8.43 -8.32
C LEU A 34 0.42 8.02 -9.57
N ALA A 35 1.19 8.93 -10.15
CA ALA A 35 2.03 8.63 -11.31
C ALA A 35 3.06 7.52 -11.01
N PHE A 36 3.65 7.52 -9.82
CA PHE A 36 4.57 6.44 -9.40
C PHE A 36 3.86 5.10 -9.19
N HIS A 37 2.64 5.07 -8.65
CA HIS A 37 1.87 3.82 -8.48
C HIS A 37 1.40 3.21 -9.82
N LEU A 38 1.20 4.04 -10.84
CA LEU A 38 0.75 3.59 -12.16
C LEU A 38 1.91 3.23 -13.10
N ASN A 39 3.15 3.56 -12.74
CA ASN A 39 4.30 3.31 -13.60
C ASN A 39 4.82 1.87 -13.39
N PRO A 40 4.68 0.96 -14.39
CA PRO A 40 5.17 -0.42 -14.29
C PRO A 40 6.67 -0.52 -14.10
N ASP A 41 7.43 0.49 -14.53
CA ASP A 41 8.89 0.47 -14.56
C ASP A 41 9.50 0.97 -13.24
N ILE A 42 8.67 1.43 -12.29
CA ILE A 42 9.14 2.02 -11.03
C ILE A 42 8.50 1.31 -9.82
N GLU A 43 9.29 0.49 -9.15
CA GLU A 43 8.86 -0.25 -7.94
C GLU A 43 9.01 0.56 -6.63
N ALA A 44 8.94 1.90 -6.69
CA ALA A 44 9.13 2.76 -5.53
C ALA A 44 7.87 2.91 -4.67
N ALA A 45 6.70 2.86 -5.31
CA ALA A 45 5.40 3.08 -4.68
C ALA A 45 4.53 1.81 -4.64
N SER A 46 4.84 0.82 -5.48
CA SER A 46 4.19 -0.48 -5.50
C SER A 46 5.23 -1.55 -5.85
N ARG A 47 4.93 -2.82 -5.53
CA ARG A 47 5.64 -3.96 -6.14
C ARG A 47 5.31 -4.02 -7.64
N SER A 48 6.17 -4.66 -8.43
CA SER A 48 5.89 -4.91 -9.86
C SER A 48 4.56 -5.60 -10.05
N PHE A 49 3.95 -5.34 -11.21
CA PHE A 49 2.72 -6.02 -11.61
C PHE A 49 2.89 -7.54 -11.66
N SER A 50 4.04 -8.06 -12.11
CA SER A 50 4.32 -9.51 -12.10
C SER A 50 4.30 -10.08 -10.68
N PHE A 51 4.94 -9.41 -9.72
CA PHE A 51 4.91 -9.85 -8.32
C PHE A 51 3.50 -9.80 -7.74
N ILE A 52 2.72 -8.76 -8.08
CA ILE A 52 1.33 -8.63 -7.64
C ILE A 52 0.51 -9.81 -8.16
N ASP A 53 0.60 -10.11 -9.45
CA ASP A 53 -0.12 -11.23 -10.08
C ASP A 53 0.25 -12.56 -9.42
N GLU A 54 1.55 -12.83 -9.26
CA GLU A 54 2.05 -14.03 -8.56
C GLU A 54 1.54 -14.12 -7.12
N SER A 55 1.53 -13.01 -6.40
CA SER A 55 1.05 -12.96 -5.02
C SER A 55 -0.45 -13.22 -4.91
N VAL A 56 -1.24 -12.69 -5.85
CA VAL A 56 -2.69 -12.92 -5.91
C VAL A 56 -2.98 -14.38 -6.24
N ASP A 57 -2.27 -14.96 -7.20
CA ASP A 57 -2.43 -16.37 -7.56
C ASP A 57 -2.05 -17.29 -6.39
N TRP A 58 -0.97 -16.97 -5.66
CA TRP A 58 -0.61 -17.71 -4.45
C TRP A 58 -1.71 -17.62 -3.38
N LEU A 59 -2.24 -16.42 -3.10
CA LEU A 59 -3.34 -16.23 -2.13
C LEU A 59 -4.60 -17.00 -2.53
N VAL A 60 -4.95 -16.98 -3.82
CA VAL A 60 -6.11 -17.71 -4.34
C VAL A 60 -5.97 -19.21 -4.12
N ASN A 61 -4.79 -19.77 -4.41
CA ASN A 61 -4.51 -21.19 -4.25
C ASN A 61 -4.45 -21.63 -2.79
N GLU A 62 -3.76 -20.85 -1.94
CA GLU A 62 -3.55 -21.20 -0.53
C GLU A 62 -4.87 -21.17 0.27
N PHE A 63 -5.73 -20.19 -0.02
CA PHE A 63 -6.96 -19.97 0.76
C PHE A 63 -8.24 -20.39 0.04
N GLY A 64 -8.14 -20.95 -1.18
CA GLY A 64 -9.31 -21.37 -1.97
C GLY A 64 -10.24 -20.21 -2.33
N LEU A 65 -9.69 -19.03 -2.56
CA LEU A 65 -10.45 -17.81 -2.84
C LEU A 65 -11.10 -17.92 -4.24
N ASN A 66 -12.31 -17.40 -4.39
CA ASN A 66 -13.00 -17.38 -5.69
C ASN A 66 -13.31 -15.93 -6.13
N ALA A 67 -14.05 -15.74 -7.22
CA ALA A 67 -14.39 -14.40 -7.73
C ALA A 67 -15.13 -13.51 -6.70
N SER A 68 -15.85 -14.11 -5.75
CA SER A 68 -16.47 -13.42 -4.61
C SER A 68 -15.47 -12.96 -3.55
N SER A 69 -14.24 -13.51 -3.62
CA SER A 69 -13.16 -13.30 -2.68
C SER A 69 -12.00 -12.50 -3.28
N LYS A 70 -11.95 -12.26 -4.60
CA LYS A 70 -10.90 -11.46 -5.24
C LYS A 70 -11.09 -9.99 -4.85
N PRO A 71 -10.21 -9.40 -4.04
CA PRO A 71 -10.14 -7.96 -3.97
C PRO A 71 -9.55 -7.49 -5.30
N SER A 72 -10.20 -6.53 -5.97
CA SER A 72 -9.61 -5.86 -7.12
C SER A 72 -8.32 -5.15 -6.67
N THR A 73 -7.18 -5.79 -6.89
CA THR A 73 -5.84 -5.29 -6.58
C THR A 73 -5.41 -4.28 -7.63
N LEU A 74 -6.07 -3.13 -7.64
CA LEU A 74 -5.49 -1.89 -8.09
C LEU A 74 -5.59 -0.96 -6.88
N VAL A 75 -4.49 -0.94 -6.13
CA VAL A 75 -4.07 0.04 -5.14
C VAL A 75 -5.22 0.90 -4.58
N ALA A 76 -5.56 0.67 -3.32
CA ALA A 76 -6.54 1.40 -2.50
C ALA A 76 -6.35 2.95 -2.42
N VAL A 77 -5.43 3.50 -3.20
CA VAL A 77 -5.18 4.92 -3.41
C VAL A 77 -6.26 5.58 -4.28
N GLN A 78 -6.86 4.85 -5.23
CA GLN A 78 -7.80 5.45 -6.20
C GLN A 78 -9.10 5.96 -5.54
N GLY A 79 -9.54 5.32 -4.45
CA GLY A 79 -10.80 5.64 -3.78
C GLY A 79 -10.80 6.97 -3.00
N PHE A 80 -9.61 7.44 -2.58
CA PHE A 80 -9.48 8.67 -1.79
C PHE A 80 -9.38 9.93 -2.67
N ILE A 81 -8.83 9.82 -3.88
CA ILE A 81 -8.61 10.96 -4.78
C ILE A 81 -9.88 11.43 -5.52
N LEU A 82 -10.89 10.57 -5.71
CA LEU A 82 -12.03 10.87 -6.58
C LEU A 82 -13.30 11.33 -5.85
N ASN A 83 -13.33 11.35 -4.52
CA ASN A 83 -14.50 11.75 -3.72
C ASN A 83 -14.23 12.87 -2.70
N GLY A 84 -13.13 13.62 -2.88
CA GLY A 84 -12.76 14.79 -2.07
C GLY A 84 -12.86 16.09 -2.84
#